data_AF-A0A7V9I0Q2-F1
#
_entry.id   AF-A0A7V9I0Q2-F1
#
_cell.length_a   1.000
_cell.length_b   1.000
_cell.length_c   1.000
_cell.angle_alpha   90.00
_cell.angle_beta   90.00
_cell.angle_gamma   90.00
#
_symmetry.space_group_name_H-M   'P 1'
#
loop_
_entity.id
_entity.type
_entity.pdbx_description
1 polymer ?
#
loop_
_entity_poly.entity_id
_entity_poly.type
_entity_poly.pdbx_seq_one_letter_code
_entity_poly.pdbx_strand_id
1 'polypeptide(L)' 'MGAKLAQACLLFGADDLDGVPARDDLPHGPRRAILEEVRRNILAASLDPVERDGRFALREAR' A
#
# COMPACT_ATOMS: atom_id res chain seq x y z
N MET A 1 -8.40 2.64 6.33
CA MET A 1 -8.13 1.72 7.45
C MET A 1 -6.83 2.13 8.13
N GLY A 2 -6.65 1.81 9.42
CA GLY A 2 -5.34 2.02 10.07
C GLY A 2 -4.29 1.04 9.54
N ALA A 3 -3.02 1.43 9.54
CA ALA A 3 -1.91 0.66 8.93
C ALA A 3 -1.84 -0.80 9.38
N LYS A 4 -2.08 -1.06 10.68
CA LYS A 4 -2.06 -2.41 11.26
C LYS A 4 -3.20 -3.32 10.79
N LEU A 5 -4.39 -2.76 10.54
CA LEU A 5 -5.51 -3.56 10.02
C LEU A 5 -5.24 -3.95 8.56
N ALA A 6 -4.72 -3.02 7.75
CA ALA A 6 -4.33 -3.31 6.38
C ALA A 6 -3.29 -4.45 6.32
N GLN A 7 -2.27 -4.41 7.16
CA GLN A 7 -1.29 -5.49 7.28
C GLN A 7 -1.94 -6.85 7.60
N ALA A 8 -2.85 -6.89 8.58
CA ALA A 8 -3.55 -8.13 8.91
C ALA A 8 -4.38 -8.65 7.73
N CYS A 9 -5.11 -7.77 7.03
CA CYS A 9 -5.95 -8.15 5.89
C CYS A 9 -5.16 -8.82 4.76
N LEU A 10 -3.91 -8.41 4.51
CA LEU A 10 -3.05 -9.04 3.50
C LEU A 10 -2.83 -10.54 3.78
N LEU A 11 -2.68 -10.91 5.06
CA LEU A 11 -2.52 -12.31 5.47
C LEU A 11 -3.80 -13.14 5.32
N PHE A 12 -4.95 -12.50 5.15
CA PHE A 12 -6.25 -13.14 4.95
C PHE A 12 -6.74 -13.03 3.49
N GLY A 13 -5.84 -12.75 2.55
CA GLY A 13 -6.13 -12.79 1.11
C GLY A 13 -6.54 -11.47 0.49
N ALA A 14 -6.43 -10.35 1.20
CA ALA A 14 -6.50 -9.04 0.54
C ALA A 14 -5.24 -8.84 -0.32
N ASP A 15 -5.43 -8.33 -1.53
CA ASP A 15 -4.36 -8.04 -2.51
C ASP A 15 -4.38 -6.58 -2.98
N ASP A 16 -5.37 -5.81 -2.56
CA ASP A 16 -5.54 -4.40 -2.93
C ASP A 16 -5.52 -3.46 -1.72
N LEU A 17 -4.73 -2.39 -1.81
CA LEU A 17 -4.61 -1.35 -0.80
C LEU A 17 -4.86 0.04 -1.42
N ASP A 18 -5.96 0.67 -1.03
CA ASP A 18 -6.32 2.02 -1.49
C ASP A 18 -6.03 3.11 -0.45
N GLY A 19 -5.97 4.36 -0.90
CA GLY A 19 -5.71 5.54 -0.07
C GLY A 19 -4.25 5.71 0.36
N VAL A 20 -3.33 4.93 -0.24
CA VAL A 20 -1.88 5.05 -0.08
C VAL A 20 -1.40 6.28 -0.86
N PRO A 21 -0.72 7.25 -0.22
CA PRO A 21 -0.17 8.39 -0.94
C PRO A 21 0.98 7.92 -1.85
N ALA A 22 1.07 8.48 -3.06
CA ALA A 22 2.11 8.12 -4.03
C ALA A 22 3.52 8.61 -3.61
N ARG A 23 3.59 9.53 -2.65
CA ARG A 23 4.81 10.12 -2.10
C ARG A 23 4.63 10.38 -0.61
N ASP A 24 5.74 10.35 0.11
CA ASP A 24 5.78 10.56 1.56
C ASP A 24 5.95 12.04 1.95
N ASP A 25 5.70 12.97 1.02
CA ASP A 25 5.75 14.41 1.25
C ASP A 25 4.54 14.87 2.08
N LEU A 26 4.70 14.88 3.41
CA LEU A 26 3.62 15.21 4.35
C LEU A 26 3.78 16.63 4.95
N PRO A 27 3.18 17.68 4.38
CA PRO A 27 3.05 18.98 5.05
C PRO A 27 2.09 18.96 6.25
N HIS A 28 1.31 17.87 6.44
CA HIS A 28 0.25 17.77 7.46
C HIS A 28 0.33 16.52 8.37
N GLY A 29 1.49 15.85 8.41
CA GLY A 29 1.75 14.74 9.36
C GLY A 29 1.06 13.40 9.03
N PRO A 30 1.37 12.33 9.79
CA PRO A 30 1.30 10.93 9.34
C PRO A 30 -0.07 10.27 9.55
N ARG A 31 -1.19 10.94 9.22
CA ARG A 31 -2.52 10.28 9.33
C ARG A 31 -2.69 9.07 8.40
N ARG A 32 -1.83 8.91 7.40
CA ARG A 32 -1.81 7.79 6.45
C ARG A 32 -0.48 7.05 6.56
N ALA A 33 -0.53 5.72 6.38
CA ALA A 33 0.68 4.91 6.29
C ALA A 33 1.57 5.44 5.17
N ILE A 34 2.85 5.63 5.46
CA ILE A 34 3.83 6.03 4.45
C ILE A 34 4.02 4.91 3.44
N LEU A 35 4.35 5.26 2.20
CA LEU A 35 4.52 4.33 1.08
C LEU A 35 5.55 3.24 1.42
N GLU A 36 6.63 3.61 2.12
CA GLU A 36 7.64 2.65 2.57
C GLU A 36 7.07 1.59 3.52
N GLU A 37 6.20 1.99 4.47
CA GLU A 37 5.58 1.06 5.42
C GLU A 37 4.64 0.10 4.70
N VAL A 38 3.85 0.60 3.76
CA VAL A 38 2.97 -0.23 2.93
C VAL A 38 3.76 -1.27 2.14
N ARG A 39 4.87 -0.88 1.51
CA ARG A 39 5.76 -1.81 0.79
C ARG A 39 6.31 -2.89 1.71
N ARG A 40 6.77 -2.55 2.91
CA ARG A 40 7.25 -3.54 3.89
C ARG A 40 6.16 -4.51 4.32
N ASN A 41 4.93 -4.05 4.52
CA ASN A 41 3.82 -4.90 4.92
C ASN A 41 3.42 -5.88 3.81
N ILE A 42 3.41 -5.44 2.54
CA ILE A 42 3.16 -6.30 1.38
C ILE A 42 4.22 -7.42 1.29
N LEU A 43 5.50 -7.04 1.37
CA LEU A 43 6.60 -8.02 1.34
C LEU A 43 6.55 -8.99 2.53
N ALA A 44 6.20 -8.50 3.72
CA ALA A 44 6.05 -9.34 4.92
C ALA A 44 4.89 -10.34 4.81
N ALA A 45 3.92 -10.07 3.93
CA ALA A 45 2.83 -10.98 3.59
C ALA A 45 3.18 -11.91 2.41
N SER A 46 4.44 -11.96 1.97
CA SER A 46 4.91 -12.73 0.81
C SER A 46 4.21 -12.36 -0.51
N LEU A 47 3.86 -11.08 -0.67
CA LEU A 47 3.28 -10.51 -1.88
C LEU A 47 4.25 -9.55 -2.56
N ASP A 48 3.99 -9.26 -3.84
CA ASP A 48 4.78 -8.30 -4.63
C ASP A 48 4.10 -6.92 -4.66
N PRO A 49 4.78 -5.83 -4.23
CA PRO A 49 4.22 -4.48 -4.28
C PRO A 49 4.18 -3.97 -5.72
N VAL A 50 2.97 -3.71 -6.22
CA VAL A 50 2.71 -3.17 -7.56
C VAL A 50 1.86 -1.91 -7.51
N GLU A 51 2.14 -0.95 -8.38
CA GLU A 51 1.23 0.18 -8.62
C GLU A 51 0.21 -0.23 -9.68
N ARG A 52 -1.06 0.13 -9.47
CA ARG A 52 -2.14 -0.12 -10.42
C ARG A 52 -2.87 1.16 -10.80
N ASP A 53 -3.55 1.11 -11.94
CA ASP A 53 -4.49 2.16 -12.34
C ASP A 53 -5.90 1.95 -11.74
N GLY A 54 -6.83 2.85 -12.08
CA GLY A 54 -8.23 2.77 -11.66
C GLY A 54 -9.04 1.62 -12.29
N ARG A 55 -8.46 0.88 -13.24
CA ARG A 55 -9.04 -0.33 -13.84
C ARG A 55 -8.41 -1.61 -13.29
N PHE A 56 -7.58 -1.51 -12.26
CA PHE A 56 -6.79 -2.61 -11.69
C PHE A 56 -5.75 -3.19 -12.65
N ALA A 57 -5.43 -2.49 -13.74
CA ALA A 57 -4.31 -2.86 -14.58
C ALA A 57 -3.00 -2.44 -13.91
N LEU A 58 -1.96 -3.27 -14.03
CA LEU A 58 -0.64 -2.92 -13.56
C LEU A 58 -0.16 -1.67 -14.30
N ARG A 59 0.32 -0.68 -13.56
CA ARG A 59 1.07 0.42 -14.17
C ARG A 59 2.46 -0.08 -14.49
N GLU A 60 2.86 0.05 -15.76
CA GLU A 60 4.25 -0.18 -16.14
C GLU A 60 5.14 0.82 -15.40
N ALA A 61 6.25 0.32 -14.86
CA ALA A 61 7.25 1.15 -14.22
C ALA A 61 7.79 2.15 -15.26
N ARG A 62 7.63 3.45 -14.98
CA ARG A 62 8.28 4.52 -15.76
C ARG A 62 9.73 4.70 -15.31
#